data_AF-A0A3B3UZS3-F1
#
_entry.id   AF-A0A3B3UZS3-F1
#
_cell.length_a   1.000
_cell.length_b   1.000
_cell.length_c   1.000
_cell.angle_alpha   90.00
_cell.angle_beta   90.00
_cell.angle_gamma   90.00
#
_symmetry.space_group_name_H-M   'P 1'
#
loop_
_entity.id
_entity.type
_entity.pdbx_description
1 polymer ?
#
loop_
_entity_poly.entity_id
_entity_poly.type
_entity_poly.pdbx_seq_one_letter_code
_entity_poly.pdbx_strand_id
1 'polypeptide(L)' 'MIDSFEMTRIWLKQSYKLKIDPEKFKIILGIVNESHHWTLVVMYPLEKRTVFLNSLGESQKDLKSCLEATR' A
#
# COMPACT_ATOMS: atom_id res chain seq x y z
N MET A 1 -4.35 -0.82 10.90
CA MET A 1 -4.41 0.28 9.92
C MET A 1 -3.09 1.03 10.01
N ILE A 2 -2.45 1.33 8.88
CA ILE A 2 -1.21 2.12 8.80
C ILE A 2 -1.61 3.53 8.35
N ASP A 3 -1.03 4.55 8.98
CA ASP A 3 -1.30 5.94 8.62
C ASP A 3 -0.70 6.30 7.25
N SER A 4 -1.10 7.45 6.72
CA SER A 4 -0.74 7.83 5.35
C SER A 4 0.73 8.13 5.15
N PHE A 5 1.44 8.60 6.18
CA PHE A 5 2.86 8.92 6.05
C PHE A 5 3.69 7.64 5.96
N GLU A 6 3.42 6.70 6.87
CA GLU A 6 4.07 5.38 6.85
C GLU A 6 3.68 4.58 5.61
N MET A 7 2.40 4.57 5.21
CA MET A 7 1.97 3.86 4.00
C MET A 7 2.59 4.44 2.73
N THR A 8 2.75 5.77 2.65
CA THR A 8 3.43 6.40 1.50
C THR A 8 4.91 6.01 1.44
N ARG A 9 5.60 5.86 2.58
CA ARG A 9 6.99 5.36 2.62
C ARG A 9 7.10 3.92 2.13
N ILE A 10 6.16 3.07 2.56
CA ILE A 10 6.04 1.67 2.09
C ILE A 10 5.84 1.65 0.58
N TRP A 11 4.89 2.44 0.08
CA TRP A 11 4.57 2.54 -1.33
C TRP A 11 5.74 3.02 -2.18
N LEU A 12 6.47 4.04 -1.71
CA LEU A 12 7.64 4.61 -2.40
C LEU A 12 8.93 3.79 -2.19
N LYS A 13 8.85 2.62 -1.54
CA LYS A 13 10.00 1.75 -1.21
C LYS A 13 11.13 2.47 -0.46
N GLN A 14 10.80 3.50 0.30
CA GLN A 14 11.77 4.10 1.19
C GLN A 14 12.06 3.12 2.32
N SER A 15 13.30 3.05 2.80
CA SER A 15 13.65 2.16 3.92
C SER A 15 12.72 2.45 5.10
N TYR A 16 11.85 1.49 5.40
CA TYR A 16 10.87 1.58 6.47
C TYR A 16 11.03 0.35 7.37
N LYS A 17 10.97 0.56 8.69
CA LYS A 17 10.81 -0.52 9.66
C LYS A 17 9.39 -0.46 10.16
N LEU A 18 8.54 -1.37 9.67
CA LEU A 18 7.23 -1.57 10.28
C LEU A 18 7.45 -1.99 11.74
N LYS A 19 6.85 -1.24 12.67
CA LYS A 19 6.83 -1.57 14.10
C LYS A 19 5.88 -2.73 14.41
N ILE A 20 5.22 -3.26 13.39
CA ILE A 20 4.27 -4.36 13.46
C ILE A 20 4.80 -5.54 12.66
N ASP A 21 4.44 -6.74 13.10
CA ASP A 21 4.59 -7.96 12.32
C ASP A 21 3.40 -8.09 11.35
N PRO A 22 3.59 -7.94 10.03
CA PRO A 22 2.50 -7.96 9.06
C PRO A 22 1.75 -9.29 9.02
N GLU A 23 2.43 -10.41 9.30
CA GLU A 23 1.86 -11.76 9.19
C GLU A 23 0.82 -12.04 10.30
N LYS A 24 0.83 -11.25 11.38
CA LYS A 24 -0.19 -11.32 12.44
C LYS A 24 -1.54 -10.76 12.03
N PHE A 25 -1.63 -10.09 10.88
CA PHE A 25 -2.85 -9.45 10.41
C PHE A 25 -3.37 -10.14 9.16
N LYS A 26 -4.67 -10.46 9.15
CA LYS A 26 -5.34 -10.99 7.95
C LYS A 26 -5.37 -9.95 6.82
N ILE A 27 -5.60 -8.70 7.18
CA ILE A 27 -5.69 -7.57 6.26
C ILE A 27 -5.00 -6.37 6.90
N ILE A 28 -4.21 -5.65 6.11
CA ILE A 28 -3.63 -4.37 6.48
C ILE A 28 -4.18 -3.31 5.53
N LEU A 29 -4.82 -2.29 6.10
CA LEU A 29 -5.32 -1.14 5.37
C LEU A 29 -4.37 0.04 5.58
N GLY A 30 -4.15 0.82 4.55
CA GLY A 30 -3.62 2.18 4.70
C GLY A 30 -3.83 3.01 3.45
N ILE A 31 -3.50 4.28 3.57
CA ILE A 31 -3.87 5.30 2.60
C ILE A 31 -2.59 5.89 2.02
N VAL A 32 -2.49 6.01 0.70
CA VAL A 32 -1.38 6.73 0.05
C VAL A 32 -1.87 8.10 -0.35
N ASN A 33 -1.04 9.12 -0.14
CA ASN A 33 -1.24 10.44 -0.72
C ASN A 33 -0.13 10.72 -1.71
N GLU A 34 -0.45 10.68 -3.00
CA GLU A 34 0.47 11.10 -4.05
C GLU A 34 -0.18 12.23 -4.84
N SER A 35 0.54 13.34 -5.04
CA SER A 35 0.09 14.47 -5.84
C SER A 35 -1.30 15.03 -5.47
N HIS A 36 -1.59 15.13 -4.16
CA HIS A 36 -2.88 15.57 -3.61
C HIS A 36 -4.06 14.64 -3.88
N HIS A 37 -3.79 13.40 -4.29
CA HIS A 37 -4.79 12.38 -4.50
C HIS A 37 -4.64 11.26 -3.48
N TRP A 38 -5.77 10.88 -2.88
CA TRP A 38 -5.85 9.85 -1.84
C TRP A 38 -6.28 8.53 -2.44
N THR A 39 -5.50 7.48 -2.18
CA THR A 39 -5.79 6.12 -2.64
C THR A 39 -5.73 5.14 -1.49
N LEU A 40 -6.54 4.08 -1.55
CA LEU A 40 -6.59 3.05 -0.52
C LEU A 40 -5.76 1.84 -0.96
N VAL A 41 -4.88 1.40 -0.08
CA VAL A 41 -4.07 0.18 -0.22
C VAL A 41 -4.59 -0.87 0.74
N VAL A 42 -4.95 -2.03 0.20
CA VAL A 42 -5.39 -3.20 0.97
C VAL A 42 -4.37 -4.31 0.76
N MET A 43 -3.62 -4.66 1.80
CA MET A 43 -2.67 -5.76 1.79
C MET A 43 -3.26 -6.99 2.47
N TYR A 44 -3.08 -8.14 1.85
CA TYR A 44 -3.36 -9.48 2.39
C TYR A 44 -2.01 -10.18 2.58
N PRO A 45 -1.36 -10.02 3.76
CA PRO A 45 0.02 -10.45 3.97
C PRO A 45 0.23 -11.94 3.72
N LEU A 46 -0.69 -12.77 4.22
CA LEU A 46 -0.63 -14.24 4.08
C LEU A 46 -0.81 -14.71 2.64
N GLU A 47 -1.52 -13.93 1.81
CA GLU A 47 -1.78 -14.25 0.42
C GLU A 47 -0.72 -13.66 -0.52
N LYS A 48 0.20 -12.83 0.02
CA LYS A 48 1.13 -12.01 -0.77
C LYS A 48 0.39 -11.30 -1.89
N ARG A 49 -0.67 -10.58 -1.53
CA ARG A 49 -1.55 -9.87 -2.45
C ARG A 49 -1.80 -8.47 -1.95
N THR A 50 -1.66 -7.49 -2.83
CA THR A 50 -2.06 -6.11 -2.57
C THR A 50 -3.11 -5.69 -3.59
N VAL A 51 -4.13 -4.98 -3.11
CA VAL A 51 -5.16 -4.34 -3.93
C VAL A 51 -5.03 -2.84 -3.76
N PHE A 52 -4.94 -2.13 -4.88
CA PHE A 52 -4.87 -0.68 -4.93
C PHE A 52 -6.20 -0.13 -5.46
N LEU A 53 -6.84 0.72 -4.67
CA LEU A 53 -8.14 1.31 -5.00
C LEU A 53 -7.96 2.80 -5.27
N ASN A 54 -8.05 3.15 -6.55
CA ASN A 54 -7.97 4.52 -7.04
C ASN A 54 -9.36 4.98 -7.52
N SER A 55 -9.93 5.98 -6.86
CA SER A 55 -11.26 6.51 -7.20
C SER A 55 -11.30 7.28 -8.51
N LEU A 56 -10.15 7.68 -9.07
CA LEU A 56 -10.04 8.36 -10.36
C LEU A 56 -9.82 7.38 -11.53
N GLY A 57 -9.85 6.08 -11.27
CA GLY A 57 -9.56 5.03 -12.24
C GLY A 57 -8.10 4.60 -12.25
N GLU A 58 -7.81 3.54 -13.01
CA GLU A 58 -6.47 2.93 -13.07
C GLU A 58 -5.52 3.73 -13.96
N SER A 59 -4.29 3.97 -13.52
CA SER A 59 -3.20 4.41 -14.38
C SER A 59 -2.14 3.31 -14.52
N GLN A 60 -1.40 3.29 -15.64
CA GLN A 60 -0.31 2.32 -15.81
C GLN A 60 0.79 2.44 -14.73
N LYS A 61 0.96 3.64 -14.16
CA LYS A 61 1.89 3.89 -13.06
C LYS A 61 1.41 3.19 -11.78
N ASP A 62 0.12 3.26 -11.48
CA ASP A 62 -0.48 2.65 -10.28
C ASP A 62 -0.40 1.12 -10.31
N LEU A 63 -0.64 0.51 -11.47
CA LEU A 63 -0.51 -0.93 -11.70
C LEU A 63 0.91 -1.44 -11.40
N LYS A 64 1.93 -0.70 -11.87
CA LYS A 64 3.33 -1.07 -11.65
C LYS A 64 3.70 -1.01 -10.17
N SER A 65 3.31 0.06 -9.47
CA SER A 65 3.57 0.20 -8.03
C SER A 65 2.83 -0.86 -7.20
N CYS A 66 1.60 -1.25 -7.57
CA CYS A 66 0.84 -2.29 -6.89
C CYS A 66 1.51 -3.67 -6.99
N LEU A 67 1.97 -4.06 -8.19
CA LEU A 67 2.71 -5.31 -8.41
C LEU A 67 4.00 -5.38 -7.59
N GLU A 68 4.66 -4.24 -7.42
CA GLU A 68 5.93 -4.16 -6.71
C GLU A 68 5.78 -4.11 -5.18
N ALA A 69 4.70 -3.52 -4.64
CA ALA A 69 4.39 -3.52 -3.21
C ALA A 69 3.94 -4.89 -2.68
N THR A 70 3.60 -5.81 -3.59
CA THR A 70 3.13 -7.16 -3.28
C THR A 70 4.29 -8.16 -3.07
N ARG A 71 5.50 -7.83 -3.56
CA ARG A 71 6.71 -8.67 -3.50
C ARG A 71 7.55 -8.38 -2.27
#